data_AF-A0AAW2L0M4-F1
#
_entry.id   AF-A0AAW2L0M4-F1
#
_cell.length_a   1.000
_cell.length_b   1.000
_cell.length_c   1.000
_cell.angle_alpha   90.00
_cell.angle_beta   90.00
_cell.angle_gamma   90.00
#
_symmetry.space_group_name_H-M   'P 1'
#
loop_
_entity.id
_entity.type
_entity.pdbx_description
1 polymer ?
#
loop_
_entity_poly.entity_id
_entity_poly.type
_entity_poly.pdbx_seq_one_letter_code
_entity_poly.pdbx_strand_id
1 'polypeptide(L)'
;MNLTKTNLHPSLFLPPTTPLLKPQIKNQTTANATARPPSQLPLDEEDDVSLLRLASRVDPSPKPIKKLAFMFLTTSPLPFAPLWELFFARAPKNLYNIYVHADPSVNYTTKGLGFGFSGVFKGRVIPSKPTRRHTPTLIAAARRLLAHALLHDQSNSMFALLSPSCIPLHSFSYTYRTFIKSRRSFIEILKDEPGAYERWAARGEEAMLPEVEYEEFRIGSSFGC
;
A
#
# COMPACT_ATOMS: atom_id res chain seq x y z
N MET A 1 40.00 -24.65 57.87
CA MET A 1 40.89 -23.96 56.92
C MET A 1 40.08 -23.69 55.66
N ASN A 2 39.41 -22.54 55.57
CA ASN A 2 39.87 -21.30 54.94
C ASN A 2 39.98 -21.40 53.40
N LEU A 3 39.02 -20.81 52.67
CA LEU A 3 39.25 -19.69 51.75
C LEU A 3 37.97 -19.25 51.02
N THR A 4 37.84 -17.93 51.00
CA THR A 4 36.83 -17.00 50.48
C THR A 4 36.37 -17.18 49.02
N LYS A 5 35.09 -16.86 48.75
CA LYS A 5 34.69 -16.01 47.61
C LYS A 5 33.35 -15.29 47.88
N THR A 6 33.48 -14.00 48.16
CA THR A 6 32.62 -12.85 47.87
C THR A 6 31.21 -13.09 47.28
N ASN A 7 30.19 -12.56 47.95
CA ASN A 7 29.04 -11.96 47.27
C ASN A 7 28.72 -10.61 47.93
N LEU A 8 28.93 -9.55 47.14
CA LEU A 8 28.58 -8.17 47.45
C LEU A 8 27.07 -8.01 47.27
N HIS A 9 26.42 -7.41 48.27
CA HIS A 9 25.03 -6.98 48.19
C HIS A 9 24.99 -5.51 47.77
N PRO A 10 24.46 -5.14 46.59
CA PRO A 10 24.07 -3.77 46.31
C PRO A 10 22.60 -3.58 46.70
N SER A 11 22.39 -2.85 47.78
CA SER A 11 21.08 -2.34 48.17
C SER A 11 20.56 -1.40 47.07
N LEU A 12 19.58 -1.87 46.28
CA LEU A 12 18.89 -1.04 45.30
C LEU A 12 17.93 -0.10 46.03
N PHE A 13 18.29 1.18 46.10
CA PHE A 13 17.38 2.25 46.49
C PHE A 13 16.30 2.40 45.42
N LEU A 14 15.04 2.13 45.77
CA LEU A 14 13.88 2.49 44.97
C LEU A 14 13.60 4.00 45.13
N PRO A 15 13.41 4.77 44.05
CA PRO A 15 12.96 6.16 44.16
C PRO A 15 11.48 6.21 44.60
N PRO A 16 11.06 7.29 45.28
CA PRO A 16 9.69 7.42 45.79
C PRO A 16 8.68 7.51 44.64
N THR A 17 7.56 6.81 44.81
CA THR A 17 6.45 6.73 43.86
C THR A 17 5.65 8.03 43.85
N THR A 18 5.78 8.83 42.79
CA THR A 18 4.93 10.01 42.56
C THR A 18 3.53 9.55 42.09
N PRO A 19 2.42 10.06 42.65
CA PRO A 19 1.09 9.65 42.21
C PRO A 19 0.80 10.11 40.77
N LEU A 20 0.23 9.20 39.97
CA LEU A 20 -0.22 9.43 38.60
C LEU A 20 -1.30 10.54 38.58
N LEU A 21 -0.99 11.70 37.99
CA LEU A 21 -2.00 12.70 37.66
C LEU A 21 -2.89 12.15 36.53
N LYS A 22 -4.19 12.00 36.80
CA LYS A 22 -5.20 11.78 35.75
C LYS A 22 -5.21 12.98 34.79
N PRO A 23 -5.17 12.79 33.47
CA PRO A 23 -5.26 13.91 32.53
C PRO A 23 -6.66 14.53 32.62
N GLN A 24 -6.70 15.80 33.04
CA GLN A 24 -7.87 16.66 33.02
C GLN A 24 -8.04 17.22 31.59
N ILE A 25 -9.12 16.82 30.91
CA ILE A 25 -9.51 17.38 29.62
C ILE A 25 -10.00 18.81 29.87
N LYS A 26 -9.19 19.80 29.50
CA LYS A 26 -9.61 21.20 29.45
C LYS A 26 -10.34 21.44 28.14
N ASN A 27 -11.65 21.67 28.21
CA ASN A 27 -12.43 22.18 27.09
C ASN A 27 -11.97 23.62 26.79
N GLN A 28 -11.27 23.82 25.69
CA GLN A 28 -11.00 25.13 25.12
C GLN A 28 -11.88 25.34 23.90
N THR A 29 -12.81 26.28 24.04
CA THR A 29 -13.72 26.78 23.00
C THR A 29 -13.07 27.94 22.26
N THR A 30 -12.58 27.73 21.02
CA THR A 30 -12.46 28.70 19.90
C THR A 30 -11.85 27.91 18.71
N ALA A 31 -12.25 27.98 17.45
CA ALA A 31 -13.12 28.86 16.68
C ALA A 31 -13.71 28.08 15.50
N ASN A 32 -14.82 28.57 14.94
CA ASN A 32 -15.54 28.04 13.78
C ASN A 32 -14.63 27.58 12.62
N ALA A 33 -14.49 26.27 12.45
CA ALA A 33 -14.28 25.66 11.16
C ALA A 33 -15.62 25.06 10.74
N THR A 34 -16.31 25.72 9.80
CA THR A 34 -17.49 25.16 9.15
C THR A 34 -17.09 23.86 8.47
N ALA A 35 -17.34 22.73 9.14
CA ALA A 35 -17.22 21.41 8.56
C ALA A 35 -18.16 21.34 7.35
N ARG A 36 -17.60 21.07 6.18
CA ARG A 36 -18.38 20.87 4.95
C ARG A 36 -19.34 19.70 5.18
N PRO A 37 -20.63 19.80 4.80
CA PRO A 37 -21.59 18.74 5.03
C PRO A 37 -21.15 17.43 4.34
N PRO A 38 -21.48 16.27 4.92
CA PRO A 38 -20.98 14.95 4.50
C PRO A 38 -21.47 14.47 3.12
N SER A 39 -22.22 15.29 2.37
CA SER A 39 -22.86 14.91 1.10
C SER A 39 -22.06 15.27 -0.16
N GLN A 40 -20.94 15.99 -0.04
CA GLN A 40 -20.09 16.31 -1.18
C GLN A 40 -18.79 15.52 -1.09
N LEU A 41 -18.69 14.44 -1.88
CA LEU A 41 -17.40 13.80 -2.14
C LEU A 41 -16.41 14.90 -2.57
N PRO A 42 -15.18 14.91 -2.02
CA PRO A 42 -14.15 15.82 -2.50
C PRO A 42 -14.06 15.70 -4.03
N LEU A 43 -13.91 16.82 -4.75
CA LEU A 43 -13.81 16.82 -6.22
C LEU A 43 -12.73 15.84 -6.71
N ASP A 44 -11.66 15.67 -5.93
CA ASP A 44 -10.58 14.73 -6.21
C ASP A 44 -11.02 13.26 -6.20
N GLU A 45 -12.13 12.88 -5.56
CA GLU A 45 -12.62 11.50 -5.56
C GLU A 45 -13.55 11.20 -6.75
N GLU A 46 -14.25 12.19 -7.29
CA GLU A 46 -15.21 12.01 -8.40
C GLU A 46 -14.52 11.50 -9.68
N ASP A 47 -13.33 12.03 -9.99
CA ASP A 47 -12.51 11.58 -11.11
C ASP A 47 -12.11 10.11 -10.96
N ASP A 48 -11.74 9.68 -9.75
CA ASP A 48 -11.33 8.31 -9.49
C ASP A 48 -12.54 7.35 -9.56
N VAL A 49 -13.71 7.78 -9.09
CA VAL A 49 -14.97 7.04 -9.23
C VAL A 49 -15.32 6.85 -10.69
N SER A 50 -15.25 7.91 -11.49
CA SER A 50 -15.50 7.86 -12.93
C SER A 50 -14.52 6.94 -13.66
N LEU A 51 -13.22 7.04 -13.32
CA LEU A 51 -12.17 6.19 -13.85
C LEU A 51 -12.40 4.71 -13.54
N LEU A 52 -12.77 4.38 -12.30
CA LEU A 52 -13.07 3.01 -11.88
C LEU A 52 -14.33 2.47 -12.53
N ARG A 53 -15.36 3.31 -12.70
CA ARG A 53 -16.56 2.93 -13.44
C ARG A 53 -16.22 2.57 -14.88
N LEU A 54 -15.33 3.31 -15.54
CA LEU A 54 -14.84 2.95 -16.87
C LEU A 54 -14.06 1.64 -16.85
N ALA A 55 -13.13 1.47 -15.90
CA ALA A 55 -12.34 0.25 -15.78
C ALA A 55 -13.20 -1.00 -15.50
N SER A 56 -14.31 -0.87 -14.78
CA SER A 56 -15.25 -1.98 -14.49
C SER A 56 -15.97 -2.52 -15.73
N ARG A 57 -15.96 -1.76 -16.84
CA ARG A 57 -16.59 -2.15 -18.11
C ARG A 57 -15.61 -2.86 -19.06
N VAL A 58 -14.35 -3.01 -18.65
CA VAL A 58 -13.37 -3.74 -19.44
C VAL A 58 -13.79 -5.21 -19.54
N ASP A 59 -13.76 -5.73 -20.76
CA ASP A 59 -14.12 -7.11 -21.06
C ASP A 59 -13.20 -8.08 -20.29
N PRO A 60 -13.75 -8.91 -19.38
CA PRO A 60 -12.97 -9.87 -18.61
C PRO A 60 -12.59 -11.12 -19.42
N SER A 61 -12.97 -11.21 -20.70
CA SER A 61 -12.70 -12.39 -21.52
C SER A 61 -11.19 -12.70 -21.59
N PRO A 62 -10.81 -13.98 -21.43
CA PRO A 62 -9.40 -14.36 -21.49
C PRO A 62 -8.79 -13.98 -22.84
N LYS A 63 -7.75 -13.15 -22.81
CA LYS A 63 -6.97 -12.86 -24.01
C LYS A 63 -5.98 -14.00 -24.28
N PRO A 64 -5.61 -14.25 -25.56
CA PRO A 64 -4.66 -15.30 -25.93
C PRO A 64 -3.30 -15.15 -25.22
N ILE A 65 -2.86 -13.90 -25.06
CA ILE A 65 -1.67 -13.56 -24.30
C ILE A 65 -2.09 -13.06 -22.92
N LYS A 66 -1.56 -13.69 -21.89
CA LYS A 66 -1.75 -13.29 -20.50
C LYS A 66 -0.52 -12.53 -20.01
N LYS A 67 -0.70 -11.28 -19.61
CA LYS A 67 0.38 -10.42 -19.09
C LYS A 67 0.28 -10.28 -17.58
N LEU A 68 1.43 -10.07 -16.95
CA LEU A 68 1.55 -9.68 -15.55
C LEU A 68 1.72 -8.15 -15.48
N ALA A 69 0.80 -7.46 -14.81
CA ALA A 69 0.87 -6.03 -14.57
C ALA A 69 1.59 -5.76 -13.25
N PHE A 70 2.77 -5.16 -13.31
CA PHE A 70 3.52 -4.74 -12.13
C PHE A 70 3.14 -3.29 -11.81
N MET A 71 2.50 -3.09 -10.66
CA MET A 71 1.99 -1.81 -10.20
C MET A 71 2.82 -1.32 -9.02
N PHE A 72 3.71 -0.36 -9.26
CA PHE A 72 4.57 0.23 -8.25
C PHE A 72 3.87 1.45 -7.64
N LEU A 73 3.56 1.39 -6.35
CA LEU A 73 2.99 2.51 -5.61
C LEU A 73 4.10 3.15 -4.78
N THR A 74 4.50 4.37 -5.15
CA THR A 74 5.67 5.03 -4.58
C THR A 74 5.32 6.41 -4.03
N THR A 75 5.72 6.67 -2.79
CA THR A 75 5.73 8.01 -2.16
C THR A 75 7.16 8.50 -1.94
N SER A 76 8.14 7.77 -2.50
CA SER A 76 9.57 8.01 -2.41
C SER A 76 10.24 7.42 -3.64
N PRO A 77 11.50 7.77 -3.94
CA PRO A 77 12.27 7.13 -5.00
C PRO A 77 12.30 5.60 -4.86
N LEU A 78 12.61 4.89 -5.96
CA LEU A 78 12.74 3.43 -6.02
C LEU A 78 14.21 3.00 -5.80
N PRO A 79 14.68 2.80 -4.55
CA PRO A 79 16.09 2.46 -4.29
C PRO A 79 16.49 1.12 -4.93
N PHE A 80 15.54 0.20 -5.10
CA PHE A 80 15.77 -1.11 -5.70
C PHE A 80 15.46 -1.17 -7.21
N ALA A 81 15.31 -0.02 -7.88
CA ALA A 81 15.13 0.01 -9.33
C ALA A 81 16.18 -0.83 -10.10
N PRO A 82 17.49 -0.84 -9.75
CA PRO A 82 18.46 -1.69 -10.43
C PRO A 82 18.16 -3.20 -10.36
N LEU A 83 17.62 -3.70 -9.24
CA LEU A 83 17.22 -5.11 -9.13
C LEU A 83 16.04 -5.44 -10.04
N TRP A 84 15.08 -4.52 -10.13
CA TRP A 84 13.96 -4.66 -11.06
C TRP A 84 14.40 -4.56 -12.52
N GLU A 85 15.37 -3.69 -12.85
CA GLU A 85 15.97 -3.64 -14.18
C GLU A 85 16.61 -4.98 -14.56
N LEU A 86 17.37 -5.60 -13.65
CA LEU A 86 17.94 -6.94 -13.86
C LEU A 86 16.84 -8.00 -14.04
N PHE A 87 15.79 -7.97 -13.23
CA PHE A 87 14.65 -8.88 -13.34
C PHE A 87 13.95 -8.79 -14.70
N PHE A 88 13.77 -7.58 -15.23
CA PHE A 88 13.12 -7.33 -16.52
C PHE A 88 14.04 -7.35 -17.74
N ALA A 89 15.36 -7.39 -17.56
CA ALA A 89 16.34 -7.31 -18.64
C ALA A 89 16.16 -8.42 -19.68
N ARG A 90 15.85 -9.63 -19.22
CA ARG A 90 15.62 -10.82 -20.07
C ARG A 90 14.14 -11.21 -20.19
N ALA A 91 13.23 -10.38 -19.68
CA ALA A 91 11.80 -10.65 -19.72
C ALA A 91 11.23 -10.37 -21.12
N PRO A 92 10.42 -11.27 -21.70
CA PRO A 92 9.72 -11.01 -22.96
C PRO A 92 8.77 -9.82 -22.80
N LYS A 93 8.95 -8.76 -23.60
CA LYS A 93 8.23 -7.49 -23.44
C LYS A 93 6.72 -7.60 -23.68
N ASN A 94 6.27 -8.65 -24.35
CA ASN A 94 4.85 -8.94 -24.58
C ASN A 94 4.18 -9.68 -23.41
N LEU A 95 4.89 -10.00 -22.32
CA LEU A 95 4.36 -10.77 -21.20
C LEU A 95 4.13 -9.95 -19.92
N TYR A 96 4.47 -8.66 -19.93
CA TYR A 96 4.29 -7.81 -18.77
C TYR A 96 4.04 -6.35 -19.14
N ASN A 97 3.45 -5.62 -18.20
CA ASN A 97 3.35 -4.18 -18.21
C ASN A 97 3.85 -3.63 -16.86
N ILE A 98 4.36 -2.40 -16.86
CA ILE A 98 4.79 -1.69 -15.65
C ILE A 98 3.99 -0.41 -15.54
N TYR A 99 3.43 -0.17 -14.36
CA TYR A 99 2.69 1.04 -14.01
C TYR A 99 3.26 1.60 -12.72
N VAL A 100 3.43 2.91 -12.64
CA VAL A 100 4.00 3.58 -11.47
C VAL A 100 3.05 4.67 -11.03
N HIS A 101 2.62 4.64 -9.78
CA HIS A 101 2.00 5.76 -9.12
C HIS A 101 3.07 6.46 -8.29
N ALA A 102 3.30 7.73 -8.57
CA ALA A 102 4.34 8.53 -7.92
C ALA A 102 3.71 9.79 -7.31
N ASP A 103 3.89 10.00 -6.01
CA ASP A 103 3.33 11.18 -5.34
C ASP A 103 3.83 12.48 -5.99
N PRO A 104 2.98 13.29 -6.64
CA PRO A 104 3.41 14.47 -7.38
C PRO A 104 4.04 15.57 -6.52
N SER A 105 3.87 15.51 -5.19
CA SER A 105 4.54 16.44 -4.26
C SER A 105 6.04 16.13 -4.06
N VAL A 106 6.48 14.94 -4.48
CA VAL A 106 7.89 14.53 -4.43
C VAL A 106 8.56 14.83 -5.76
N ASN A 107 9.74 15.45 -5.72
CA ASN A 107 10.48 15.78 -6.93
C ASN A 107 11.26 14.55 -7.46
N TYR A 108 10.64 13.82 -8.39
CA TYR A 108 11.28 12.72 -9.13
C TYR A 108 12.04 13.19 -10.39
N THR A 109 12.09 14.49 -10.68
CA THR A 109 12.61 15.00 -11.95
C THR A 109 14.09 15.40 -11.90
N THR A 110 14.68 15.47 -10.70
CA THR A 110 16.09 15.86 -10.54
C THR A 110 17.04 14.81 -11.10
N LYS A 111 17.36 14.97 -12.39
CA LYS A 111 18.39 14.20 -13.09
C LYS A 111 19.72 14.39 -12.38
N GLY A 112 20.41 13.29 -12.06
CA GLY A 112 21.74 13.30 -11.43
C GLY A 112 21.78 12.90 -9.95
N LEU A 113 20.65 12.89 -9.24
CA LEU A 113 20.58 12.42 -7.84
C LEU A 113 19.98 11.01 -7.68
N GLY A 114 19.78 10.27 -8.77
CA GLY A 114 19.23 8.91 -8.73
C GLY A 114 17.73 8.83 -8.41
N PHE A 115 17.01 9.95 -8.42
CA PHE A 115 15.58 10.01 -8.05
C PHE A 115 14.60 9.92 -9.22
N GLY A 116 15.09 9.95 -10.46
CA GLY A 116 14.24 9.89 -11.65
C GLY A 116 13.99 8.48 -12.18
N PHE A 117 12.79 8.27 -12.72
CA PHE A 117 12.42 7.03 -13.38
C PHE A 117 13.16 6.86 -14.72
N SER A 118 14.14 5.96 -14.75
CA SER A 118 14.92 5.58 -15.92
C SER A 118 14.66 4.12 -16.32
N GLY A 119 15.33 3.67 -17.38
CA GLY A 119 15.32 2.27 -17.81
C GLY A 119 13.90 1.74 -18.01
N VAL A 120 13.56 0.66 -17.31
CA VAL A 120 12.25 -0.01 -17.43
C VAL A 120 11.09 0.81 -16.87
N PHE A 121 11.36 1.79 -16.00
CA PHE A 121 10.36 2.68 -15.39
C PHE A 121 10.12 3.96 -16.17
N LYS A 122 10.94 4.25 -17.20
CA LYS A 122 10.79 5.45 -18.02
C LYS A 122 9.40 5.49 -18.68
N GLY A 123 8.67 6.59 -18.47
CA GLY A 123 7.34 6.81 -19.06
C GLY A 123 6.26 5.85 -18.53
N ARG A 124 6.47 5.25 -17.35
CA ARG A 124 5.50 4.33 -16.73
C ARG A 124 4.63 4.98 -15.66
N VAL A 125 4.85 6.27 -15.37
CA VAL A 125 4.10 7.01 -14.36
C VAL A 125 2.70 7.30 -14.89
N ILE A 126 1.68 6.85 -14.15
CA ILE A 126 0.28 7.18 -14.41
C ILE A 126 -0.07 8.55 -13.82
N PRO A 127 -1.15 9.20 -14.27
CA PRO A 127 -1.72 10.32 -13.53
C PRO A 127 -1.89 9.96 -12.05
N SER A 128 -1.21 10.70 -11.17
CA SER A 128 -1.05 10.36 -9.75
C SER A 128 -1.51 11.52 -8.86
N LYS A 129 -1.88 11.22 -7.62
CA LYS A 129 -2.32 12.19 -6.61
C LYS A 129 -1.48 12.08 -5.34
N PRO A 130 -1.40 13.13 -4.49
CA PRO A 130 -0.68 13.05 -3.23
C PRO A 130 -1.12 11.84 -2.40
N THR A 131 -0.16 11.13 -1.81
CA THR A 131 -0.39 9.87 -1.11
C THR A 131 0.44 9.78 0.15
N ARG A 132 -0.20 9.44 1.27
CA ARG A 132 0.47 9.30 2.57
C ARG A 132 0.31 7.88 3.10
N ARG A 133 1.38 7.34 3.69
CA ARG A 133 1.34 6.04 4.38
C ARG A 133 0.30 6.08 5.50
N HIS A 134 -0.38 4.96 5.72
CA HIS A 134 -1.41 4.78 6.76
C HIS A 134 -2.62 5.71 6.62
N THR A 135 -2.93 6.14 5.40
CA THR A 135 -4.13 6.95 5.11
C THR A 135 -4.94 6.35 3.96
N PRO A 136 -6.23 6.70 3.83
CA PRO A 136 -7.07 6.25 2.70
C PRO A 136 -6.52 6.61 1.31
N THR A 137 -5.65 7.61 1.21
CA THR A 137 -5.02 7.98 -0.07
C THR A 137 -4.19 6.84 -0.68
N LEU A 138 -3.67 5.93 0.15
CA LEU A 138 -2.90 4.78 -0.34
C LEU A 138 -3.78 3.78 -1.12
N ILE A 139 -4.98 3.49 -0.62
CA ILE A 139 -5.91 2.62 -1.34
C ILE A 139 -6.49 3.31 -2.58
N ALA A 140 -6.70 4.63 -2.53
CA ALA A 140 -7.09 5.40 -3.70
C ALA A 140 -6.02 5.34 -4.81
N ALA A 141 -4.74 5.45 -4.45
CA ALA A 141 -3.62 5.30 -5.38
C ALA A 141 -3.52 3.87 -5.98
N ALA A 142 -3.73 2.84 -5.18
CA ALA A 142 -3.77 1.45 -5.66
C ALA A 142 -4.94 1.21 -6.63
N ARG A 143 -6.14 1.73 -6.30
CA ARG A 143 -7.32 1.68 -7.19
C ARG A 143 -7.06 2.38 -8.51
N ARG A 144 -6.37 3.52 -8.48
CA ARG A 144 -5.98 4.28 -9.69
C ARG A 144 -5.00 3.48 -10.55
N LEU A 145 -3.98 2.86 -9.95
CA LEU A 145 -3.07 1.94 -10.66
C LEU A 145 -3.83 0.82 -11.36
N LEU A 146 -4.73 0.16 -10.64
CA LEU A 146 -5.53 -0.94 -11.18
C LEU A 146 -6.40 -0.46 -12.35
N ALA A 147 -7.09 0.67 -12.19
CA ALA A 147 -7.95 1.21 -13.23
C ALA A 147 -7.17 1.55 -14.52
N HIS A 148 -6.02 2.22 -14.40
CA HIS A 148 -5.16 2.47 -15.55
C HIS A 148 -4.61 1.19 -16.17
N ALA A 149 -4.26 0.19 -15.36
CA ALA A 149 -3.77 -1.08 -15.87
C ALA A 149 -4.85 -1.84 -16.66
N LEU A 150 -6.09 -1.85 -16.17
CA LEU A 150 -7.23 -2.47 -16.85
C LEU A 150 -7.57 -1.76 -18.17
N LEU A 151 -7.59 -0.43 -18.16
CA LEU A 151 -7.93 0.38 -19.34
C LEU A 151 -6.82 0.37 -20.41
N HIS A 152 -5.56 0.31 -19.99
CA HIS A 152 -4.43 0.34 -20.91
C HIS A 152 -4.28 -0.94 -21.73
N ASP A 153 -4.46 -2.11 -21.11
CA ASP A 153 -4.22 -3.40 -21.77
C ASP A 153 -5.08 -4.51 -21.18
N GLN A 154 -6.07 -4.96 -21.96
CA GLN A 154 -6.97 -6.06 -21.59
C GLN A 154 -6.26 -7.41 -21.48
N SER A 155 -5.01 -7.51 -21.95
CA SER A 155 -4.18 -8.71 -21.79
C SER A 155 -3.61 -8.83 -20.38
N ASN A 156 -3.69 -7.77 -19.55
CA ASN A 156 -3.32 -7.83 -18.14
C ASN A 156 -4.25 -8.80 -17.41
N SER A 157 -3.67 -9.88 -16.91
CA SER A 157 -4.42 -11.00 -16.33
C SER A 157 -4.16 -11.21 -14.83
N MET A 158 -3.02 -10.74 -14.35
CA MET A 158 -2.60 -10.79 -12.94
C MET A 158 -1.96 -9.44 -12.61
N PHE A 159 -2.13 -8.97 -11.38
CA PHE A 159 -1.74 -7.62 -10.96
C PHE A 159 -0.92 -7.69 -9.67
N ALA A 160 0.37 -7.39 -9.76
CA ALA A 160 1.27 -7.35 -8.60
C ALA A 160 1.38 -5.91 -8.07
N LEU A 161 0.85 -5.64 -6.88
CA LEU A 161 0.95 -4.34 -6.22
C LEU A 161 2.20 -4.30 -5.31
N LEU A 162 3.13 -3.40 -5.62
CA LEU A 162 4.47 -3.37 -5.04
C LEU A 162 4.78 -2.02 -4.41
N SER A 163 5.46 -2.06 -3.26
CA SER A 163 6.01 -0.88 -2.59
C SER A 163 7.44 -0.57 -3.07
N PRO A 164 8.00 0.61 -2.74
CA PRO A 164 9.39 0.95 -3.09
C PRO A 164 10.45 0.01 -2.48
N SER A 165 10.11 -0.68 -1.38
CA SER A 165 11.00 -1.60 -0.69
C SER A 165 10.87 -3.05 -1.16
N CYS A 166 9.94 -3.36 -2.07
CA CYS A 166 9.77 -4.71 -2.60
C CYS A 166 10.89 -5.07 -3.58
N ILE A 167 11.36 -6.32 -3.51
CA ILE A 167 12.38 -6.87 -4.41
C ILE A 167 11.90 -8.21 -5.00
N PRO A 168 12.30 -8.55 -6.23
CA PRO A 168 12.03 -9.86 -6.80
C PRO A 168 13.00 -10.90 -6.21
N LEU A 169 12.48 -12.04 -5.75
CA LEU A 169 13.28 -13.15 -5.21
C LEU A 169 13.58 -14.26 -6.22
N HIS A 170 12.84 -14.28 -7.33
CA HIS A 170 12.98 -15.26 -8.40
C HIS A 170 13.07 -14.58 -9.76
N SER A 171 13.51 -15.32 -10.78
CA SER A 171 13.57 -14.81 -12.16
C SER A 171 12.18 -14.53 -12.73
N PHE A 172 12.09 -13.63 -13.71
CA PHE A 172 10.82 -13.32 -14.39
C PHE A 172 10.11 -14.57 -14.89
N SER A 173 10.83 -15.48 -15.54
CA SER A 173 10.24 -16.70 -16.10
C SER A 173 9.64 -17.61 -15.02
N TYR A 174 10.26 -17.68 -13.82
CA TYR A 174 9.67 -18.40 -12.70
C TYR A 174 8.40 -17.70 -12.23
N THR A 175 8.48 -16.42 -11.90
CA THR A 175 7.37 -15.60 -11.41
C THR A 175 6.17 -15.64 -12.35
N TYR A 176 6.40 -15.41 -13.64
CA TYR A 176 5.37 -15.45 -14.68
C TYR A 176 4.67 -16.82 -14.73
N ARG A 177 5.44 -17.93 -14.77
CA ARG A 177 4.84 -19.27 -14.78
C ARG A 177 4.04 -19.56 -13.52
N THR A 178 4.51 -19.12 -12.36
CA THR A 178 3.81 -19.33 -11.08
C THR A 178 2.46 -18.61 -11.06
N PHE A 179 2.43 -17.33 -11.42
CA PHE A 179 1.19 -16.55 -11.38
C PHE A 179 0.22 -16.91 -12.52
N ILE A 180 0.70 -17.01 -13.75
CA ILE A 180 -0.16 -17.18 -14.93
C ILE A 180 -0.77 -18.58 -15.02
N LYS A 181 -0.12 -19.60 -14.42
CA LYS A 181 -0.70 -20.94 -14.27
C LYS A 181 -1.68 -21.04 -13.09
N SER A 182 -1.60 -20.11 -12.14
CA SER A 182 -2.54 -20.06 -11.02
C SER A 182 -3.93 -19.62 -11.52
N ARG A 183 -4.96 -20.12 -10.84
CA ARG A 183 -6.35 -19.61 -10.96
C ARG A 183 -6.79 -18.89 -9.69
N ARG A 184 -5.84 -18.48 -8.84
CA ARG A 184 -6.07 -17.90 -7.52
C ARG A 184 -5.29 -16.61 -7.36
N SER A 185 -5.85 -15.67 -6.61
CA SER A 185 -5.18 -14.47 -6.11
C SER A 185 -4.32 -14.79 -4.87
N PHE A 186 -3.24 -14.04 -4.66
CA PHE A 186 -2.31 -14.24 -3.55
C PHE A 186 -2.37 -13.03 -2.61
N ILE A 187 -3.39 -13.05 -1.75
CA ILE A 187 -3.65 -11.99 -0.77
C ILE A 187 -3.41 -12.56 0.62
N GLU A 188 -2.58 -11.88 1.42
CA GLU A 188 -2.39 -12.23 2.81
C GLU A 188 -3.60 -11.81 3.64
N ILE A 189 -4.14 -12.77 4.39
CA ILE A 189 -5.22 -12.53 5.35
C ILE A 189 -4.73 -13.06 6.70
N LEU A 190 -4.58 -12.16 7.65
CA LEU A 190 -4.23 -12.47 9.03
C LEU A 190 -5.49 -12.95 9.75
N LYS A 191 -5.40 -14.11 10.40
CA LYS A 191 -6.48 -14.68 11.21
C LYS A 191 -6.33 -14.25 12.66
N ASP A 192 -7.45 -14.00 13.31
CA ASP A 192 -7.53 -13.76 14.76
C ASP A 192 -6.62 -12.64 15.27
N GLU A 193 -6.49 -11.58 14.45
CA GLU A 193 -5.69 -10.41 14.77
C GLU A 193 -6.26 -9.66 15.99
N PRO A 194 -5.46 -9.44 17.05
CA PRO A 194 -5.85 -8.58 18.15
C PRO A 194 -6.21 -7.18 17.64
N GLY A 195 -7.21 -6.54 18.21
CA GLY A 195 -7.60 -5.21 17.78
C GLY A 195 -8.48 -5.17 16.52
N ALA A 196 -8.96 -6.32 16.01
CA ALA A 196 -9.72 -6.36 14.75
C ALA A 196 -11.04 -5.61 14.84
N TYR A 197 -11.76 -5.82 15.95
CA TYR A 197 -13.04 -5.13 16.20
C TYR A 197 -12.83 -3.63 16.36
N GLU A 198 -11.81 -3.21 17.12
CA GLU A 198 -11.48 -1.81 17.33
C GLU A 198 -11.10 -1.12 16.02
N ARG A 199 -10.38 -1.79 15.12
CA ARG A 199 -10.04 -1.28 13.79
C ARG A 199 -11.26 -1.16 12.87
N TRP A 200 -12.21 -2.08 12.97
CA TRP A 200 -13.48 -2.01 12.25
C TRP A 200 -14.34 -0.85 12.79
N ALA A 201 -14.55 -0.80 14.11
CA ALA A 201 -15.38 0.19 14.80
C ALA A 201 -14.80 1.62 14.74
N ALA A 202 -13.48 1.78 14.68
CA ALA A 202 -12.82 3.09 14.59
C ALA A 202 -13.20 3.89 13.32
N ARG A 203 -13.86 3.25 12.35
CA ARG A 203 -14.36 3.90 11.13
C ARG A 203 -15.69 4.62 11.36
N GLY A 204 -16.38 4.33 12.46
CA GLY A 204 -17.73 4.78 12.77
C GLY A 204 -18.71 3.62 12.82
N GLU A 205 -19.75 3.74 13.65
CA GLU A 205 -20.70 2.68 13.99
C GLU A 205 -21.37 2.04 12.77
N GLU A 206 -21.69 2.83 11.75
CA GLU A 206 -22.35 2.36 10.51
C GLU A 206 -21.49 2.57 9.25
N ALA A 207 -20.26 3.05 9.38
CA ALA A 207 -19.46 3.50 8.23
C ALA A 207 -19.07 2.37 7.26
N MET A 208 -19.15 1.12 7.71
CA MET A 208 -18.85 -0.08 6.94
C MET A 208 -20.12 -0.87 6.57
N LEU A 209 -21.30 -0.48 7.06
CA LEU A 209 -22.55 -1.20 6.86
C LEU A 209 -23.37 -0.61 5.71
N PRO A 210 -24.10 -1.45 4.96
CA PRO A 210 -24.20 -2.91 5.09
C PRO A 210 -23.09 -3.69 4.36
N GLU A 211 -22.20 -3.01 3.62
CA GLU A 211 -21.28 -3.67 2.68
C GLU A 211 -20.24 -4.58 3.34
N VAL A 212 -19.85 -4.32 4.59
CA VAL A 212 -18.85 -5.08 5.34
C VAL A 212 -19.26 -5.18 6.81
N GLU A 213 -20.03 -6.22 7.12
CA GLU A 213 -20.27 -6.64 8.51
C GLU A 213 -18.96 -7.05 9.19
N TYR A 214 -18.95 -7.02 10.53
CA TYR A 214 -17.74 -7.33 11.29
C TYR A 214 -17.22 -8.75 11.02
N GLU A 215 -18.14 -9.71 10.88
CA GLU A 215 -17.88 -11.12 10.60
C GLU A 215 -17.21 -11.33 9.23
N GLU A 216 -17.38 -10.38 8.31
CA GLU A 216 -16.78 -10.37 6.98
C GLU A 216 -15.50 -9.52 6.92
N PHE A 217 -15.23 -8.72 7.95
CA PHE A 217 -14.02 -7.92 8.04
C PHE A 217 -12.77 -8.81 8.11
N ARG A 218 -11.79 -8.50 7.27
CA ARG A 218 -10.51 -9.20 7.21
C ARG A 218 -9.37 -8.20 7.31
N ILE A 219 -8.30 -8.59 7.98
CA ILE A 219 -7.06 -7.81 8.09
C ILE A 219 -5.98 -8.50 7.26
N GLY A 220 -5.19 -7.72 6.55
CA GLY A 220 -4.13 -8.23 5.69
C GLY A 220 -3.10 -7.16 5.36
N SER A 221 -2.08 -7.57 4.60
CA SER A 221 -1.07 -6.65 4.08
C SER A 221 -1.65 -5.68 3.06
N SER A 222 -1.13 -4.44 3.05
CA SER A 222 -1.45 -3.43 2.04
C SER A 222 -0.83 -3.69 0.66
N PHE A 223 0.04 -4.72 0.54
CA PHE A 223 0.70 -5.13 -0.69
C PHE A 223 0.50 -6.63 -0.93
N GLY A 224 0.27 -7.03 -2.18
CA GLY A 224 -0.06 -8.40 -2.59
C GLY A 224 0.02 -8.61 -4.10
N CYS A 225 -0.09 -9.88 -4.55
CA CYS A 225 0.07 -10.30 -5.96
C CYS A 225 -1.10 -11.14 -6.49
#